data_AF-A0A7R9U7I8-F1
#
_entry.id   AF-A0A7R9U7I8-F1
#
_cell.length_a   1.000
_cell.length_b   1.000
_cell.length_c   1.000
_cell.angle_alpha   90.00
_cell.angle_beta   90.00
_cell.angle_gamma   90.00
#
_symmetry.space_group_name_H-M   'P 1'
#
loop_
_entity.id
_entity.type
_entity.pdbx_description
1 polymer ?
#
loop_
_entity_poly.entity_id
_entity_poly.type
_entity_poly.pdbx_seq_one_letter_code
_entity_poly.pdbx_strand_id
1 'polypeptide(L)'
;APHVVRNIGSKAAEVSMRESRDLERFTFQVCGATTVLPWLSFISAVDFFQRVFVGYKVQYVTAAVNMSTLFVCTVGNMLFSAESQSAVRLQVSGTLLAAALLLVPIMNECLIVPNEDSDWSSGHRQGLFALLVAAEVCAAASNAVFQSSMYGLAGEMQLEGDLTAHVEVGKGKAGIGVLVLRAATKAIFPDTPAGTAHSATSFFAIAVLLALLSIVLFNRMMAIRRVEASTKIGGDKESQVAAAAAATEATPLLGLPSSPGEAGCCPAEQTEVFRAVLKQALTTMWAFGVCLACFPGLTSSLTSETWHLGDWFALLLIAIFNVGDLIGKTLPTYKMVLKAENVHKPAIAMTLFLPAFLACLFVPAPDSVPSLLVFFLGIATGYVTCAAMMLGPEQVPP
;
A
#
# COMPACT_ATOMS: atom_id res chain seq x y z
N ALA A 1 -44.81 4.70 -25.12
CA ALA A 1 -44.33 5.64 -24.08
C ALA A 1 -43.72 4.97 -22.83
N PRO A 2 -44.29 3.92 -22.20
CA PRO A 2 -43.74 3.37 -20.95
C PRO A 2 -42.43 2.59 -21.12
N HIS A 3 -42.21 1.95 -22.27
CA HIS A 3 -40.96 1.22 -22.57
C HIS A 3 -39.73 2.11 -22.73
N VAL A 4 -39.91 3.38 -23.11
CA VAL A 4 -38.79 4.32 -23.33
C VAL A 4 -38.32 4.92 -22.00
N VAL A 5 -39.25 5.27 -21.10
CA VAL A 5 -38.92 5.80 -19.76
C VAL A 5 -38.23 4.74 -18.90
N ARG A 6 -38.68 3.48 -18.98
CA ARG A 6 -38.06 2.35 -18.24
C ARG A 6 -36.62 2.07 -18.70
N ASN A 7 -36.34 2.24 -20.00
CA ASN A 7 -35.00 2.07 -20.58
C ASN A 7 -34.04 3.21 -20.22
N ILE A 8 -34.54 4.45 -20.10
CA ILE A 8 -33.74 5.61 -19.68
C ILE A 8 -33.39 5.50 -18.18
N GLY A 9 -34.33 5.08 -17.34
CA GLY A 9 -34.09 4.81 -15.92
C GLY A 9 -33.07 3.69 -15.67
N SER A 10 -33.14 2.60 -16.45
CA SER A 10 -32.16 1.49 -16.38
C SER A 10 -30.75 1.94 -16.75
N LYS A 11 -30.60 2.70 -17.84
CA LYS A 11 -29.30 3.22 -18.28
C LYS A 11 -28.72 4.24 -17.30
N ALA A 12 -29.54 5.13 -16.75
CA ALA A 12 -29.09 6.11 -15.76
C ALA A 12 -28.63 5.43 -14.44
N ALA A 13 -29.33 4.38 -14.02
CA ALA A 13 -28.94 3.57 -12.86
C ALA A 13 -27.64 2.78 -13.12
N GLU A 14 -27.48 2.20 -14.31
CA GLU A 14 -26.24 1.51 -14.72
C GLU A 14 -25.03 2.46 -14.76
N VAL A 15 -25.21 3.69 -15.27
CA VAL A 15 -24.16 4.71 -15.31
C VAL A 15 -23.77 5.13 -13.89
N SER A 16 -24.73 5.43 -13.03
CA SER A 16 -24.48 5.80 -11.62
C SER A 16 -23.76 4.69 -10.85
N MET A 17 -24.17 3.43 -11.01
CA MET A 17 -23.52 2.26 -10.41
C MET A 17 -22.11 2.00 -10.96
N ARG A 18 -21.81 2.44 -12.18
CA ARG A 18 -20.47 2.34 -12.77
C ARG A 18 -19.56 3.44 -12.23
N GLU A 19 -20.05 4.66 -12.14
CA GLU A 19 -19.31 5.79 -11.57
C GLU A 19 -18.95 5.56 -10.10
N SER A 20 -19.87 4.99 -9.30
CA SER A 20 -19.62 4.60 -7.91
C SER A 20 -18.49 3.56 -7.79
N ARG A 21 -18.53 2.52 -8.63
CA ARG A 21 -17.47 1.48 -8.67
C ARG A 21 -16.11 2.00 -9.16
N ASP A 22 -16.10 2.87 -10.17
CA ASP A 22 -14.85 3.46 -10.66
C ASP A 22 -14.22 4.38 -9.62
N LEU A 23 -15.02 5.10 -8.83
CA LEU A 23 -14.55 5.89 -7.68
C LEU A 23 -13.98 5.00 -6.57
N GLU A 24 -14.62 3.87 -6.24
CA GLU A 24 -14.09 2.90 -5.26
C GLU A 24 -12.72 2.39 -5.71
N ARG A 25 -12.61 1.89 -6.94
CA ARG A 25 -11.36 1.39 -7.52
C ARG A 25 -10.25 2.45 -7.50
N PHE A 26 -10.58 3.69 -7.87
CA PHE A 26 -9.63 4.80 -7.84
C PHE A 26 -9.21 5.15 -6.41
N THR A 27 -10.14 5.16 -5.45
CA THR A 27 -9.86 5.41 -4.04
C THR A 27 -8.89 4.37 -3.47
N PHE A 28 -9.14 3.08 -3.71
CA PHE A 28 -8.24 2.01 -3.27
C PHE A 28 -6.85 2.09 -3.94
N GLN A 29 -6.76 2.53 -5.20
CA GLN A 29 -5.47 2.81 -5.84
C GLN A 29 -4.71 3.95 -5.14
N VAL A 30 -5.38 5.06 -4.81
CA VAL A 30 -4.76 6.19 -4.12
C VAL A 30 -4.35 5.80 -2.70
N CYS A 31 -5.19 5.09 -1.95
CA CYS A 31 -4.84 4.57 -0.63
C CYS A 31 -3.66 3.59 -0.70
N GLY A 32 -3.64 2.69 -1.69
CA GLY A 32 -2.51 1.80 -1.95
C GLY A 32 -1.22 2.57 -2.20
N ALA A 33 -1.26 3.61 -3.04
CA ALA A 33 -0.11 4.48 -3.26
C ALA A 33 0.37 5.16 -1.96
N THR A 34 -0.54 5.66 -1.14
CA THR A 34 -0.24 6.28 0.17
C THR A 34 0.51 5.32 1.10
N THR A 35 0.26 4.00 1.05
CA THR A 35 0.96 3.05 1.95
C THR A 35 2.45 2.90 1.70
N VAL A 36 2.93 3.25 0.50
CA VAL A 36 4.34 3.05 0.13
C VAL A 36 5.13 4.34 0.25
N LEU A 37 4.47 5.49 0.08
CA LEU A 37 5.12 6.80 0.08
C LEU A 37 5.91 7.16 1.34
N PRO A 38 5.51 6.81 2.57
CA PRO A 38 6.29 7.10 3.77
C PRO A 38 7.70 6.52 3.65
N TRP A 39 7.78 5.22 3.40
CA TRP A 39 9.04 4.51 3.20
C TRP A 39 9.84 5.11 2.04
N LEU A 40 9.18 5.37 0.90
CA LEU A 40 9.83 5.94 -0.27
C LEU A 40 10.40 7.35 -0.02
N SER A 41 9.74 8.15 0.84
CA SER A 41 10.20 9.49 1.22
C SER A 41 11.45 9.41 2.08
N PHE A 42 11.47 8.52 3.09
CA PHE A 42 12.64 8.33 3.94
C PHE A 42 13.84 7.82 3.15
N ILE A 43 13.69 6.79 2.30
CA ILE A 43 14.82 6.26 1.52
C ILE A 43 15.35 7.26 0.48
N SER A 44 14.48 8.11 -0.06
CA SER A 44 14.90 9.13 -1.05
C SER A 44 15.64 10.29 -0.38
N ALA A 45 15.42 10.51 0.91
CA ALA A 45 16.10 11.53 1.70
C ALA A 45 17.34 11.01 2.46
N VAL A 46 17.74 9.74 2.27
CA VAL A 46 18.93 9.16 2.96
C VAL A 46 20.19 9.94 2.66
N ASP A 47 20.40 10.37 1.41
CA ASP A 47 21.59 11.14 1.01
C ASP A 47 21.68 12.46 1.79
N PHE A 48 20.53 13.11 2.01
CA PHE A 48 20.43 14.31 2.83
C PHE A 48 20.72 14.01 4.30
N PHE A 49 20.08 12.99 4.88
CA PHE A 49 20.28 12.65 6.30
C PHE A 49 21.72 12.19 6.60
N GLN A 50 22.38 11.51 5.67
CA GLN A 50 23.79 11.11 5.83
C GLN A 50 24.74 12.31 5.85
N ARG A 51 24.43 13.39 5.13
CA ARG A 51 25.19 14.66 5.17
C ARG A 51 24.98 15.38 6.49
N VAL A 52 23.74 15.45 6.98
CA VAL A 52 23.39 16.14 8.24
C VAL A 52 23.89 15.38 9.47
N PHE A 53 23.69 14.07 9.53
CA PHE A 53 24.01 13.23 10.68
C PHE A 53 25.33 12.48 10.48
N VAL A 54 26.41 13.23 10.28
CA VAL A 54 27.76 12.65 10.11
C VAL A 54 28.10 11.74 11.29
N GLY A 55 28.48 10.50 10.99
CA GLY A 55 28.82 9.46 11.97
C GLY A 55 27.67 8.50 12.30
N TYR A 56 26.43 8.85 11.96
CA TYR A 56 25.27 7.97 12.13
C TYR A 56 25.03 7.14 10.86
N LYS A 57 24.77 5.84 11.03
CA LYS A 57 24.44 4.96 9.92
C LYS A 57 22.95 5.00 9.60
N VAL A 58 22.46 6.17 9.17
CA VAL A 58 21.02 6.45 8.98
C VAL A 58 20.33 5.40 8.11
N GLN A 59 20.96 4.98 7.00
CA GLN A 59 20.40 3.99 6.08
C GLN A 59 20.00 2.67 6.77
N TYR A 60 20.81 2.18 7.71
CA TYR A 60 20.51 0.94 8.43
C TYR A 60 19.50 1.16 9.55
N VAL A 61 19.60 2.30 10.27
CA VAL A 61 18.67 2.64 11.34
C VAL A 61 17.26 2.80 10.80
N THR A 62 17.09 3.58 9.72
CA THR A 62 15.80 3.78 9.06
C THR A 62 15.21 2.46 8.58
N ALA A 63 15.99 1.64 7.87
CA ALA A 63 15.50 0.32 7.44
C ALA A 63 15.05 -0.57 8.63
N ALA A 64 15.86 -0.64 9.69
CA ALA A 64 15.55 -1.46 10.86
C ALA A 64 14.33 -0.95 11.64
N VAL A 65 14.25 0.36 11.89
CA VAL A 65 13.16 1.00 12.65
C VAL A 65 11.84 0.89 11.89
N ASN A 66 11.82 1.20 10.60
CA ASN A 66 10.61 1.10 9.79
C ASN A 66 10.11 -0.35 9.72
N MET A 67 10.97 -1.32 9.38
CA MET A 67 10.54 -2.72 9.22
C MET A 67 10.10 -3.36 10.54
N SER A 68 10.81 -3.11 11.64
CA SER A 68 10.44 -3.64 12.95
C SER A 68 9.12 -3.04 13.44
N THR A 69 8.94 -1.72 13.28
CA THR A 69 7.72 -1.01 13.67
C THR A 69 6.52 -1.45 12.84
N LEU A 70 6.69 -1.57 11.51
CA LEU A 70 5.66 -2.11 10.61
C LEU A 70 5.23 -3.51 11.04
N PHE A 71 6.17 -4.40 11.37
CA PHE A 71 5.86 -5.75 11.83
C PHE A 71 5.07 -5.75 13.14
N VAL A 72 5.59 -5.07 14.18
CA VAL A 72 4.96 -5.04 15.51
C VAL A 72 3.57 -4.40 15.45
N CYS A 73 3.42 -3.26 14.77
CA CYS A 73 2.14 -2.58 14.66
C CYS A 73 1.14 -3.33 13.77
N THR A 74 1.58 -4.04 12.74
CA THR A 74 0.69 -4.88 11.92
C THR A 74 0.15 -6.05 12.73
N VAL A 75 1.02 -6.76 13.46
CA VAL A 75 0.61 -7.86 14.35
C VAL A 75 -0.32 -7.32 15.45
N GLY A 76 0.02 -6.20 16.09
CA GLY A 76 -0.84 -5.55 17.07
C GLY A 76 -2.22 -5.21 16.50
N ASN A 77 -2.26 -4.60 15.30
CA ASN A 77 -3.51 -4.27 14.65
C ASN A 77 -4.36 -5.51 14.31
N MET A 78 -3.73 -6.64 13.96
CA MET A 78 -4.45 -7.91 13.73
C MET A 78 -5.06 -8.47 15.02
N LEU A 79 -4.38 -8.32 16.16
CA LEU A 79 -4.88 -8.83 17.45
C LEU A 79 -6.04 -7.98 18.00
N PHE A 80 -5.99 -6.66 17.83
CA PHE A 80 -6.99 -5.72 18.35
C PHE A 80 -7.99 -5.23 17.29
N SER A 81 -8.07 -5.88 16.12
CA SER A 81 -8.92 -5.41 15.02
C SER A 81 -10.42 -5.47 15.32
N ALA A 82 -10.84 -6.31 16.29
CA ALA A 82 -12.23 -6.49 16.68
C ALA A 82 -12.80 -5.30 17.47
N GLU A 83 -11.94 -4.47 18.08
CA GLU A 83 -12.38 -3.38 18.98
C GLU A 83 -12.77 -2.09 18.25
N SER A 84 -12.54 -2.02 16.93
CA SER A 84 -12.74 -0.78 16.17
C SER A 84 -13.24 -1.02 14.74
N GLN A 85 -14.05 -0.11 14.23
CA GLN A 85 -14.48 -0.14 12.84
C GLN A 85 -13.30 0.18 11.89
N SER A 86 -13.17 -0.59 10.81
CA SER A 86 -12.12 -0.47 9.79
C SER A 86 -12.03 0.94 9.19
N ALA A 87 -13.17 1.58 8.94
CA ALA A 87 -13.23 2.94 8.40
C ALA A 87 -12.70 4.01 9.36
N VAL A 88 -12.98 3.89 10.67
CA VAL A 88 -12.49 4.83 11.68
C VAL A 88 -10.98 4.68 11.83
N ARG A 89 -10.47 3.44 11.89
CA ARG A 89 -9.04 3.18 11.91
C ARG A 89 -8.32 3.80 10.72
N LEU A 90 -8.87 3.64 9.51
CA LEU A 90 -8.26 4.18 8.29
C LEU A 90 -8.21 5.71 8.29
N GLN A 91 -9.25 6.38 8.78
CA GLN A 91 -9.25 7.85 8.94
C GLN A 91 -8.23 8.32 9.97
N VAL A 92 -8.23 7.74 11.18
CA VAL A 92 -7.34 8.14 12.27
C VAL A 92 -5.88 7.86 11.91
N SER A 93 -5.59 6.68 11.38
CA SER A 93 -4.22 6.34 10.95
C SER A 93 -3.77 7.17 9.76
N GLY A 94 -4.65 7.51 8.81
CA GLY A 94 -4.36 8.40 7.70
C GLY A 94 -4.00 9.82 8.16
N THR A 95 -4.76 10.39 9.11
CA THR A 95 -4.46 11.73 9.64
C THR A 95 -3.17 11.75 10.45
N LEU A 96 -2.94 10.72 11.29
CA LEU A 96 -1.69 10.56 12.02
C LEU A 96 -0.50 10.37 11.08
N LEU A 97 -0.68 9.63 9.99
CA LEU A 97 0.36 9.46 8.97
C LEU A 97 0.72 10.79 8.31
N ALA A 98 -0.27 11.57 7.89
CA ALA A 98 -0.04 12.90 7.32
C ALA A 98 0.68 13.84 8.31
N ALA A 99 0.28 13.83 9.59
CA ALA A 99 0.93 14.60 10.63
C ALA A 99 2.38 14.15 10.88
N ALA A 100 2.64 12.84 10.93
CA ALA A 100 3.98 12.30 11.11
C ALA A 100 4.92 12.66 9.93
N LEU A 101 4.41 12.62 8.70
CA LEU A 101 5.17 13.01 7.52
C LEU A 101 5.48 14.51 7.47
N LEU A 102 4.64 15.36 8.07
CA LEU A 102 4.89 16.80 8.17
C LEU A 102 6.04 17.15 9.15
N LEU A 103 6.34 16.29 10.11
CA LEU A 103 7.41 16.53 11.08
C LEU A 103 8.78 16.70 10.40
N VAL A 104 9.05 15.97 9.32
CA VAL A 104 10.35 16.01 8.63
C VAL A 104 10.55 17.33 7.87
N PRO A 105 9.62 17.81 7.02
CA PRO A 105 9.67 19.15 6.44
C PRO A 105 9.79 20.26 7.48
N ILE A 106 9.02 20.19 8.58
CA ILE A 106 9.07 21.21 9.65
C ILE A 106 10.44 21.20 10.32
N MET A 107 10.97 20.01 10.65
CA MET A 107 12.33 19.88 11.19
C MET A 107 13.36 20.46 10.22
N ASN A 108 13.23 20.19 8.92
CA ASN A 108 14.17 20.66 7.92
C ASN A 108 14.17 22.19 7.79
N GLU A 109 13.01 22.80 7.55
CA GLU A 109 12.89 24.23 7.29
C GLU A 109 12.99 25.09 8.56
N CYS A 110 12.60 24.57 9.73
CA CYS A 110 12.62 25.35 10.98
C CYS A 110 13.87 25.12 11.83
N LEU A 111 14.49 23.93 11.79
CA LEU A 111 15.59 23.57 12.69
C LEU A 111 16.93 23.41 11.97
N ILE A 112 16.92 22.86 10.74
CA ILE A 112 18.16 22.52 10.01
C ILE A 112 18.61 23.70 9.13
N VAL A 113 17.80 24.12 8.16
CA VAL A 113 18.14 25.17 7.18
C VAL A 113 18.50 26.51 7.85
N PRO A 114 17.77 27.02 8.86
CA PRO A 114 18.11 28.31 9.47
C PRO A 114 19.41 28.30 10.28
N ASN A 115 19.89 27.12 10.68
CA ASN A 115 21.06 26.93 11.54
C ASN A 115 22.21 26.24 10.79
N GLU A 116 22.19 26.24 9.46
CA GLU A 116 23.14 25.51 8.62
C GLU A 116 24.60 25.99 8.80
N ASP A 117 24.79 27.29 9.03
CA ASP A 117 26.12 27.89 9.27
C ASP A 117 26.62 27.73 10.72
N SER A 118 25.81 27.13 11.60
CA SER A 118 26.15 26.99 13.02
C SER A 118 26.78 25.63 13.33
N ASP A 119 27.93 25.62 14.00
CA ASP A 119 28.53 24.40 14.52
C ASP A 119 27.62 23.78 15.59
N TRP A 120 26.81 22.79 15.21
CA TRP A 120 25.91 22.12 16.14
C TRP A 120 26.71 21.38 17.21
N SER A 121 26.42 21.69 18.48
CA SER A 121 26.90 20.89 19.60
C SER A 121 26.44 19.43 19.44
N SER A 122 27.26 18.49 19.94
CA SER A 122 26.97 17.05 19.84
C SER A 122 25.59 16.68 20.42
N GLY A 123 25.14 17.38 21.45
CA GLY A 123 23.80 17.18 22.05
C GLY A 123 22.65 17.64 21.14
N HIS A 124 22.82 18.74 20.39
CA HIS A 124 21.81 19.21 19.44
C HIS A 124 21.62 18.20 18.29
N ARG A 125 22.73 17.70 17.74
CA ARG A 125 22.70 16.68 16.67
C ARG A 125 22.03 15.37 17.11
N GLN A 126 22.29 14.94 18.35
CA GLN A 126 21.62 13.79 18.96
C GLN A 126 20.11 14.02 19.11
N GLY A 127 19.70 15.20 19.55
CA GLY A 127 18.28 15.57 19.67
C GLY A 127 17.55 15.55 18.33
N LEU A 128 18.14 16.13 17.27
CA LEU A 128 17.59 16.10 15.92
C LEU A 128 17.51 14.68 15.35
N PHE A 129 18.52 13.85 15.61
CA PHE A 129 18.51 12.45 15.17
C PHE A 129 17.40 11.65 15.89
N ALA A 130 17.25 11.85 17.20
CA ALA A 130 16.18 11.22 17.97
C ALA A 130 14.78 11.65 17.47
N LEU A 131 14.63 12.93 17.10
CA LEU A 131 13.39 13.45 16.51
C LEU A 131 13.09 12.81 15.14
N LEU A 132 14.10 12.65 14.28
CA LEU A 132 13.96 11.95 13.00
C LEU A 132 13.49 10.50 13.20
N VAL A 133 14.14 9.76 14.10
CA VAL A 133 13.77 8.38 14.42
C VAL A 133 12.35 8.31 15.01
N ALA A 134 11.98 9.24 15.89
CA ALA A 134 10.63 9.31 16.44
C ALA A 134 9.57 9.59 15.36
N ALA A 135 9.85 10.52 14.44
CA ALA A 135 8.98 10.81 13.30
C ALA A 135 8.82 9.58 12.40
N GLU A 136 9.90 8.84 12.17
CA GLU A 136 9.89 7.60 11.41
C GLU A 136 9.05 6.50 12.08
N VAL A 137 9.21 6.30 13.39
CA VAL A 137 8.38 5.35 14.17
C VAL A 137 6.91 5.73 14.07
N CYS A 138 6.57 7.00 14.26
CA CYS A 138 5.19 7.49 14.16
C CYS A 138 4.60 7.27 12.75
N ALA A 139 5.37 7.56 11.71
CA ALA A 139 4.97 7.34 10.33
C ALA A 139 4.78 5.84 10.03
N ALA A 140 5.73 4.99 10.42
CA ALA A 140 5.67 3.55 10.22
C ALA A 140 4.50 2.90 10.98
N ALA A 141 4.27 3.29 12.24
CA ALA A 141 3.16 2.79 13.04
C ALA A 141 1.80 3.20 12.45
N SER A 142 1.65 4.47 12.07
CA SER A 142 0.44 4.96 11.42
C SER A 142 0.21 4.26 10.08
N ASN A 143 1.27 4.07 9.29
CA ASN A 143 1.20 3.37 8.01
C ASN A 143 0.81 1.89 8.17
N ALA A 144 1.33 1.20 9.20
CA ALA A 144 0.98 -0.19 9.49
C ALA A 144 -0.53 -0.36 9.74
N VAL A 145 -1.10 0.52 10.58
CA VAL A 145 -2.53 0.52 10.89
C VAL A 145 -3.36 0.89 9.66
N PHE A 146 -2.93 1.90 8.91
CA PHE A 146 -3.59 2.37 7.68
C PHE A 146 -3.63 1.27 6.63
N GLN A 147 -2.48 0.67 6.32
CA GLN A 147 -2.36 -0.42 5.35
C GLN A 147 -3.20 -1.63 5.76
N SER A 148 -3.06 -2.09 7.01
CA SER A 148 -3.77 -3.28 7.49
C SER A 148 -5.29 -3.08 7.47
N SER A 149 -5.76 -1.90 7.88
CA SER A 149 -7.19 -1.56 7.86
C SER A 149 -7.75 -1.47 6.45
N MET A 150 -6.95 -0.97 5.50
CA MET A 150 -7.32 -0.92 4.08
C MET A 150 -7.45 -2.32 3.48
N TYR A 151 -6.51 -3.25 3.75
CA TYR A 151 -6.65 -4.63 3.28
C TYR A 151 -7.84 -5.35 3.93
N GLY A 152 -8.08 -5.13 5.23
CA GLY A 152 -9.24 -5.67 5.92
C GLY A 152 -10.56 -5.18 5.31
N LEU A 153 -10.67 -3.87 5.05
CA LEU A 153 -11.84 -3.30 4.40
C LEU A 153 -11.97 -3.74 2.93
N ALA A 154 -10.87 -3.85 2.20
CA ALA A 154 -10.87 -4.38 0.84
C ALA A 154 -11.39 -5.81 0.79
N GLY A 155 -11.07 -6.62 1.82
CA GLY A 155 -11.58 -7.98 2.03
C GLY A 155 -13.07 -8.02 2.37
N GLU A 156 -13.53 -7.17 3.30
CA GLU A 156 -14.95 -7.07 3.70
C GLU A 156 -15.85 -6.62 2.52
N MET A 157 -15.35 -5.72 1.68
CA MET A 157 -16.09 -5.21 0.52
C MET A 157 -16.13 -6.17 -0.67
N GLN A 158 -15.51 -7.35 -0.58
CA GLN A 158 -15.41 -8.27 -1.71
C GLN A 158 -16.76 -8.84 -2.10
N LEU A 159 -17.23 -8.47 -3.28
CA LEU A 159 -18.04 -9.36 -4.11
C LEU A 159 -17.19 -10.12 -5.15
N GLU A 160 -15.96 -9.69 -5.49
CA GLU A 160 -15.15 -10.32 -6.56
C GLU A 160 -13.61 -10.17 -6.42
N GLY A 161 -13.04 -9.86 -5.24
CA GLY A 161 -11.57 -9.78 -5.05
C GLY A 161 -10.84 -8.60 -5.75
N ASP A 162 -11.54 -7.83 -6.57
CA ASP A 162 -11.01 -6.74 -7.43
C ASP A 162 -10.33 -5.60 -6.62
N LEU A 163 -10.90 -5.21 -5.48
CA LEU A 163 -10.44 -4.03 -4.74
C LEU A 163 -9.04 -4.20 -4.12
N THR A 164 -8.70 -5.40 -3.63
CA THR A 164 -7.34 -5.71 -3.13
C THR A 164 -6.31 -5.59 -4.24
N ALA A 165 -6.67 -5.98 -5.46
CA ALA A 165 -5.82 -5.82 -6.62
C ALA A 165 -5.58 -4.35 -6.95
N HIS A 166 -6.62 -3.51 -6.84
CA HIS A 166 -6.50 -2.07 -7.03
C HIS A 166 -5.57 -1.41 -5.99
N VAL A 167 -5.56 -1.88 -4.74
CA VAL A 167 -4.57 -1.46 -3.74
C VAL A 167 -3.15 -1.75 -4.22
N GLU A 168 -2.88 -2.98 -4.62
CA GLU A 168 -1.57 -3.41 -5.10
C GLU A 168 -1.13 -2.61 -6.33
N VAL A 169 -2.00 -2.46 -7.33
CA VAL A 169 -1.72 -1.63 -8.51
C VAL A 169 -1.39 -0.19 -8.11
N GLY A 170 -2.07 0.37 -7.10
CA GLY A 170 -1.76 1.66 -6.50
C GLY A 170 -0.31 1.75 -5.99
N LYS A 171 0.14 0.73 -5.27
CA LYS A 171 1.53 0.61 -4.80
C LYS A 171 2.53 0.60 -5.94
N GLY A 172 2.26 -0.18 -7.00
CA GLY A 172 3.13 -0.23 -8.18
C GLY A 172 3.21 1.12 -8.92
N LYS A 173 2.06 1.81 -9.07
CA LYS A 173 2.01 3.16 -9.66
C LYS A 173 2.81 4.17 -8.85
N ALA A 174 2.74 4.10 -7.52
CA ALA A 174 3.53 4.95 -6.63
C ALA A 174 5.04 4.73 -6.81
N GLY A 175 5.49 3.48 -6.98
CA GLY A 175 6.89 3.16 -7.26
C GLY A 175 7.43 3.84 -8.52
N ILE A 176 6.67 3.77 -9.63
CA ILE A 176 7.00 4.50 -10.87
C ILE A 176 6.95 6.02 -10.67
N GLY A 177 5.93 6.53 -9.99
CA GLY A 177 5.80 7.95 -9.69
C GLY A 177 7.00 8.50 -8.92
N VAL A 178 7.50 7.75 -7.94
CA VAL A 178 8.70 8.13 -7.17
C VAL A 178 9.97 8.09 -8.02
N LEU A 179 10.10 7.13 -8.94
CA LEU A 179 11.24 7.12 -9.87
C LEU A 179 11.25 8.39 -10.73
N VAL A 180 10.10 8.76 -11.31
CA VAL A 180 9.96 9.99 -12.12
C VAL A 180 10.25 11.22 -11.27
N LEU A 181 9.70 11.27 -10.06
CA LEU A 181 9.95 12.37 -9.13
C LEU A 181 11.43 12.47 -8.77
N ARG A 182 12.12 11.35 -8.53
CA ARG A 182 13.56 11.33 -8.25
C ARG A 182 14.41 11.78 -9.42
N ALA A 183 14.04 11.40 -10.64
CA ALA A 183 14.70 11.92 -11.83
C ALA A 183 14.49 13.44 -11.98
N ALA A 184 13.27 13.92 -11.74
CA ALA A 184 12.93 15.33 -11.81
C ALA A 184 13.64 16.16 -10.73
N THR A 185 13.63 15.72 -9.47
CA THR A 185 14.29 16.44 -8.38
C THR A 185 15.80 16.50 -8.56
N LYS A 186 16.42 15.41 -9.04
CA LYS A 186 17.86 15.40 -9.39
C LYS A 186 18.20 16.36 -10.54
N ALA A 187 17.27 16.58 -11.47
CA ALA A 187 17.48 17.50 -12.59
C ALA A 187 17.23 18.98 -12.20
N ILE A 188 16.32 19.24 -11.27
CA ILE A 188 15.90 20.58 -10.85
C ILE A 188 16.80 21.14 -9.75
N PHE A 189 17.15 20.33 -8.76
CA PHE A 189 17.90 20.79 -7.59
C PHE A 189 19.39 20.51 -7.76
N PRO A 190 20.27 21.53 -7.61
CA PRO A 190 21.71 21.32 -7.63
C PRO A 190 22.16 20.49 -6.42
N ASP A 191 23.30 19.79 -6.54
CA ASP A 191 23.89 18.95 -5.49
C ASP A 191 24.44 19.74 -4.27
N THR A 192 23.92 20.93 -4.00
CA THR A 192 24.25 21.73 -2.82
C THR A 192 23.51 21.21 -1.58
N PRO A 193 24.02 21.47 -0.36
CA PRO A 193 23.34 21.14 0.89
C PRO A 193 21.87 21.62 0.94
N ALA A 194 21.63 22.91 0.70
CA ALA A 194 20.29 23.48 0.60
C ALA A 194 19.44 22.85 -0.52
N GLY A 195 20.04 22.52 -1.67
CA GLY A 195 19.34 21.83 -2.77
C GLY A 195 18.86 20.43 -2.37
N THR A 196 19.68 19.66 -1.66
CA THR A 196 19.29 18.35 -1.14
C THR A 196 18.22 18.43 -0.05
N ALA A 197 18.25 19.48 0.78
CA ALA A 197 17.22 19.76 1.77
C ALA A 197 15.87 20.05 1.10
N HIS A 198 15.82 20.95 0.12
CA HIS A 198 14.57 21.26 -0.60
C HIS A 198 14.04 20.08 -1.43
N SER A 199 14.93 19.26 -1.98
CA SER A 199 14.57 18.00 -2.63
C SER A 199 13.85 17.07 -1.64
N ALA A 200 14.43 16.85 -0.45
CA ALA A 200 13.81 16.04 0.61
C ALA A 200 12.46 16.62 1.05
N THR A 201 12.38 17.93 1.33
CA THR A 201 11.11 18.61 1.67
C THR A 201 10.04 18.36 0.62
N SER A 202 10.39 18.39 -0.68
CA SER A 202 9.46 18.16 -1.78
C SER A 202 8.87 16.74 -1.79
N PHE A 203 9.68 15.71 -1.52
CA PHE A 203 9.20 14.32 -1.42
C PHE A 203 8.18 14.15 -0.29
N PHE A 204 8.51 14.66 0.91
CA PHE A 204 7.60 14.58 2.05
C PHE A 204 6.33 15.41 1.83
N ALA A 205 6.42 16.58 1.19
CA ALA A 205 5.25 17.39 0.85
C ALA A 205 4.29 16.64 -0.09
N ILE A 206 4.80 15.98 -1.13
CA ILE A 206 3.99 15.16 -2.04
C ILE A 206 3.34 13.99 -1.30
N ALA A 207 4.08 13.34 -0.39
CA ALA A 207 3.54 12.26 0.44
C ALA A 207 2.40 12.73 1.35
N VAL A 208 2.52 13.91 1.96
CA VAL A 208 1.46 14.52 2.77
C VAL A 208 0.24 14.84 1.90
N LEU A 209 0.42 15.45 0.74
CA LEU A 209 -0.68 15.77 -0.17
C LEU A 209 -1.44 14.52 -0.61
N LEU A 210 -0.73 13.42 -0.92
CA LEU A 210 -1.38 12.16 -1.29
C LEU A 210 -2.09 11.52 -0.11
N ALA A 211 -1.52 11.58 1.10
CA ALA A 211 -2.19 11.11 2.31
C ALA A 211 -3.49 11.88 2.57
N LEU A 212 -3.48 13.21 2.48
CA LEU A 212 -4.69 14.04 2.62
C LEU A 212 -5.72 13.74 1.51
N LEU A 213 -5.27 13.59 0.27
CA LEU A 213 -6.14 13.19 -0.84
C LEU A 213 -6.80 11.84 -0.58
N SER A 214 -6.05 10.86 -0.07
CA SER A 214 -6.59 9.53 0.25
C SER A 214 -7.70 9.59 1.30
N ILE A 215 -7.55 10.44 2.33
CA ILE A 215 -8.59 10.66 3.35
C ILE A 215 -9.84 11.30 2.74
N VAL A 216 -9.66 12.32 1.90
CA VAL A 216 -10.79 13.01 1.25
C VAL A 216 -11.56 12.05 0.34
N LEU A 217 -10.86 11.29 -0.50
CA LEU A 217 -11.47 10.30 -1.39
C LEU A 217 -12.17 9.20 -0.59
N PHE A 218 -11.55 8.70 0.48
CA PHE A 218 -12.15 7.71 1.36
C PHE A 218 -13.43 8.22 2.01
N ASN A 219 -13.45 9.47 2.50
CA ASN A 219 -14.64 10.08 3.08
C ASN A 219 -15.76 10.23 2.06
N ARG A 220 -15.44 10.60 0.81
CA ARG A 220 -16.41 10.70 -0.28
C ARG A 220 -16.99 9.34 -0.63
N MET A 221 -16.15 8.32 -0.77
CA MET A 221 -16.56 6.94 -1.01
C MET A 221 -17.52 6.44 0.09
N MET A 222 -17.14 6.59 1.36
CA MET A 222 -17.97 6.16 2.48
C MET A 222 -19.29 6.95 2.57
N ALA A 223 -19.29 8.24 2.24
CA ALA A 223 -20.52 9.04 2.21
C ALA A 223 -21.51 8.56 1.15
N ILE A 224 -21.03 8.26 -0.06
CA ILE A 224 -21.86 7.71 -1.15
C ILE A 224 -22.46 6.36 -0.72
N ARG A 225 -21.64 5.47 -0.16
CA ARG A 225 -22.12 4.14 0.30
C ARG A 225 -23.17 4.24 1.40
N ARG A 226 -23.04 5.20 2.34
CA ARG A 226 -24.06 5.45 3.36
C ARG A 226 -25.39 5.90 2.76
N VAL A 227 -25.34 6.74 1.73
CA VAL A 227 -26.54 7.19 1.01
C VAL A 227 -27.17 6.00 0.28
N GLU A 228 -26.39 5.23 -0.48
CA GLU A 228 -26.88 4.04 -1.20
C GLU A 228 -27.50 3.01 -0.25
N ALA A 229 -26.88 2.75 0.91
CA ALA A 229 -27.42 1.86 1.94
C ALA A 229 -28.74 2.38 2.52
N SER A 230 -28.83 3.70 2.77
CA SER A 230 -30.05 4.33 3.27
C SER A 230 -31.19 4.28 2.25
N THR A 231 -30.88 4.46 0.96
CA THR A 231 -31.87 4.36 -0.13
C THR A 231 -32.37 2.92 -0.31
N LYS A 232 -31.50 1.92 -0.21
CA LYS A 232 -31.91 0.50 -0.25
C LYS A 232 -32.84 0.13 0.91
N ILE A 233 -32.50 0.53 2.13
CA ILE A 233 -33.35 0.28 3.31
C ILE A 233 -34.69 1.01 3.19
N GLY A 234 -34.71 2.24 2.66
CA GLY A 234 -35.94 2.98 2.38
C GLY A 234 -36.83 2.29 1.35
N GLY A 235 -36.24 1.84 0.24
CA GLY A 235 -36.95 1.11 -0.83
C GLY A 235 -37.43 -0.28 -0.40
N ASP A 236 -36.65 -1.02 0.38
CA ASP A 236 -37.05 -2.32 0.94
C ASP A 236 -38.18 -2.14 1.96
N LYS A 237 -38.15 -1.07 2.77
CA LYS A 237 -39.27 -0.72 3.65
C LYS A 237 -40.52 -0.36 2.85
N GLU A 238 -40.41 0.43 1.78
CA GLU A 238 -41.56 0.74 0.92
C GLU A 238 -42.09 -0.50 0.20
N SER A 239 -41.21 -1.40 -0.25
CA SER A 239 -41.60 -2.66 -0.92
C SER A 239 -42.18 -3.68 0.07
N GLN A 240 -41.69 -3.73 1.31
CA GLN A 240 -42.27 -4.54 2.39
C GLN A 240 -43.60 -3.97 2.87
N VAL A 241 -43.77 -2.64 2.94
CA VAL A 241 -45.05 -2.00 3.26
C VAL A 241 -46.07 -2.20 2.14
N ALA A 242 -45.65 -2.13 0.87
CA ALA A 242 -46.51 -2.46 -0.28
C ALA A 242 -46.91 -3.95 -0.31
N ALA A 243 -45.97 -4.86 0.02
CA ALA A 243 -46.26 -6.29 0.14
C ALA A 243 -47.14 -6.61 1.35
N ALA A 244 -46.96 -5.92 2.48
CA ALA A 244 -47.80 -6.06 3.68
C ALA A 244 -49.22 -5.51 3.44
N ALA A 245 -49.36 -4.39 2.74
CA ALA A 245 -50.65 -3.85 2.31
C ALA A 245 -51.39 -4.81 1.35
N ALA A 246 -50.66 -5.51 0.48
CA ALA A 246 -51.21 -6.56 -0.38
C ALA A 246 -51.55 -7.86 0.40
N ALA A 247 -50.87 -8.13 1.52
CA ALA A 247 -51.09 -9.30 2.36
C ALA A 247 -52.17 -9.12 3.44
N THR A 248 -52.85 -7.97 3.51
CA THR A 248 -53.88 -7.66 4.52
C THR A 248 -55.25 -8.33 4.23
N GLU A 249 -55.29 -9.47 3.56
CA GLU A 249 -56.49 -10.32 3.40
C GLU A 249 -56.42 -11.69 4.12
N ALA A 250 -55.35 -12.02 4.86
CA ALA A 250 -55.36 -13.19 5.76
C ALA A 250 -54.41 -13.04 6.97
N THR A 251 -54.96 -13.35 8.14
CA THR A 251 -54.50 -13.25 9.56
C THR A 251 -53.19 -14.04 9.90
N PRO A 252 -52.68 -14.05 11.17
CA PRO A 252 -51.74 -13.12 11.80
C PRO A 252 -50.36 -13.71 12.23
N LEU A 253 -49.38 -12.81 12.40
CA LEU A 253 -48.33 -12.68 13.45
C LEU A 253 -47.50 -13.92 13.89
N LEU A 254 -46.19 -13.93 13.56
CA LEU A 254 -45.14 -14.56 14.37
C LEU A 254 -43.74 -14.00 14.05
N GLY A 255 -43.08 -13.48 15.10
CA GLY A 255 -41.61 -13.50 15.26
C GLY A 255 -40.77 -12.44 14.56
N LEU A 256 -40.55 -11.29 15.23
CA LEU A 256 -39.39 -10.42 14.95
C LEU A 256 -38.15 -11.00 15.66
N PRO A 257 -37.03 -11.27 14.97
CA PRO A 257 -35.74 -11.44 15.63
C PRO A 257 -35.20 -10.09 16.09
N SER A 258 -34.83 -10.08 17.35
CA SER A 258 -34.13 -9.06 18.12
C SER A 258 -32.76 -8.66 17.54
N SER A 259 -32.47 -7.35 17.64
CA SER A 259 -31.19 -6.63 17.79
C SER A 259 -29.90 -7.20 17.16
N PRO A 260 -29.11 -6.40 16.42
CA PRO A 260 -27.71 -6.73 16.13
C PRO A 260 -26.89 -6.58 17.43
N GLY A 261 -26.72 -7.70 18.15
CA GLY A 261 -25.80 -7.80 19.27
C GLY A 261 -24.36 -7.85 18.76
N GLU A 262 -23.52 -6.99 19.32
CA GLU A 262 -22.07 -6.96 19.16
C GLU A 262 -21.48 -8.34 19.49
N ALA A 263 -21.09 -9.09 18.45
CA ALA A 263 -20.30 -10.31 18.61
C ALA A 263 -18.82 -9.93 18.54
N GLY A 264 -18.16 -9.81 19.70
CA GLY A 264 -16.71 -9.90 19.74
C GLY A 264 -16.28 -11.31 19.30
N CYS A 265 -15.47 -11.42 18.25
CA CYS A 265 -14.98 -12.71 17.76
C CYS A 265 -14.26 -13.49 18.86
N CYS A 266 -14.61 -14.77 19.02
CA CYS A 266 -13.93 -15.67 19.95
C CYS A 266 -12.48 -15.91 19.48
N PRO A 267 -11.48 -16.04 20.38
CA PRO A 267 -10.08 -16.36 20.00
C PRO A 267 -9.92 -17.63 19.16
N ALA A 268 -10.85 -18.59 19.29
CA ALA A 268 -10.90 -19.80 18.49
C ALA A 268 -11.17 -19.52 17.00
N GLU A 269 -12.02 -18.53 16.70
CA GLU A 269 -12.40 -18.12 15.34
C GLU A 269 -11.25 -17.37 14.64
N GLN A 270 -10.55 -16.50 15.36
CA GLN A 270 -9.33 -15.83 14.85
C GLN A 270 -8.23 -16.83 14.48
N THR A 271 -8.09 -17.90 15.26
CA THR A 271 -7.09 -18.96 15.00
C THR A 271 -7.45 -19.76 13.74
N GLU A 272 -8.74 -19.99 13.50
CA GLU A 272 -9.22 -20.67 12.30
C GLU A 272 -9.03 -19.81 11.05
N VAL A 273 -9.38 -18.53 11.12
CA VAL A 273 -9.11 -17.53 10.06
C VAL A 273 -7.62 -17.48 9.75
N PHE A 274 -6.77 -17.37 10.78
CA PHE A 274 -5.32 -17.34 10.62
C PHE A 274 -4.81 -18.60 9.92
N ARG A 275 -5.31 -19.78 10.29
CA ARG A 275 -4.93 -21.05 9.67
C ARG A 275 -5.38 -21.12 8.20
N ALA A 276 -6.56 -20.62 7.88
CA ALA A 276 -7.11 -20.62 6.52
C ALA A 276 -6.26 -19.76 5.57
N VAL A 277 -5.81 -18.59 6.01
CA VAL A 277 -5.02 -17.65 5.20
C VAL A 277 -3.50 -17.90 5.27
N LEU A 278 -3.04 -18.76 6.17
CA LEU A 278 -1.62 -19.00 6.45
C LEU A 278 -0.83 -19.36 5.19
N LYS A 279 -1.43 -20.15 4.28
CA LYS A 279 -0.78 -20.54 3.04
C LYS A 279 -0.48 -19.34 2.14
N GLN A 280 -1.42 -18.42 1.99
CA GLN A 280 -1.28 -17.20 1.20
C GLN A 280 -0.30 -16.22 1.88
N ALA A 281 -0.36 -16.13 3.21
CA ALA A 281 0.59 -15.35 4.00
C ALA A 281 2.03 -15.85 3.82
N LEU A 282 2.27 -17.15 3.97
CA LEU A 282 3.59 -17.77 3.77
C LEU A 282 4.07 -17.65 2.32
N THR A 283 3.17 -17.76 1.35
CA THR A 283 3.48 -17.54 -0.08
C THR A 283 4.00 -16.12 -0.31
N THR A 284 3.31 -15.14 0.27
CA THR A 284 3.69 -13.72 0.12
C THR A 284 5.00 -13.42 0.84
N MET A 285 5.15 -13.94 2.07
CA MET A 285 6.39 -13.82 2.84
C MET A 285 7.59 -14.42 2.08
N TRP A 286 7.44 -15.60 1.49
CA TRP A 286 8.49 -16.24 0.71
C TRP A 286 8.84 -15.43 -0.55
N ALA A 287 7.84 -14.99 -1.32
CA ALA A 287 8.05 -14.19 -2.53
C ALA A 287 8.76 -12.86 -2.23
N PHE A 288 8.34 -12.13 -1.19
CA PHE A 288 9.03 -10.91 -0.76
C PHE A 288 10.43 -11.20 -0.19
N GLY A 289 10.62 -12.30 0.53
CA GLY A 289 11.93 -12.70 1.04
C GLY A 289 12.94 -12.95 -0.08
N VAL A 290 12.55 -13.72 -1.10
CA VAL A 290 13.38 -13.95 -2.30
C VAL A 290 13.62 -12.65 -3.06
N CYS A 291 12.57 -11.83 -3.23
CA CYS A 291 12.69 -10.53 -3.89
C CYS A 291 13.69 -9.62 -3.17
N LEU A 292 13.59 -9.43 -1.85
CA LEU A 292 14.48 -8.56 -1.09
C LEU A 292 15.93 -9.06 -1.09
N ALA A 293 16.13 -10.39 -1.07
CA ALA A 293 17.44 -10.99 -1.21
C ALA A 293 18.05 -10.70 -2.58
N CYS A 294 17.27 -10.76 -3.67
CA CYS A 294 17.75 -10.44 -5.00
C CYS A 294 17.91 -8.92 -5.21
N PHE A 295 16.89 -8.14 -4.87
CA PHE A 295 16.77 -6.71 -5.14
C PHE A 295 16.24 -5.93 -3.91
N PRO A 296 16.98 -4.92 -3.39
CA PRO A 296 18.29 -4.47 -3.87
C PRO A 296 19.46 -5.38 -3.46
N GLY A 297 19.26 -6.43 -2.65
CA GLY A 297 20.32 -7.23 -2.02
C GLY A 297 21.48 -7.62 -2.94
N LEU A 298 21.33 -8.66 -3.75
CA LEU A 298 22.37 -9.11 -4.70
C LEU A 298 22.63 -8.08 -5.81
N THR A 299 21.59 -7.40 -6.29
CA THR A 299 21.71 -6.44 -7.40
C THR A 299 22.57 -5.22 -7.06
N SER A 300 22.69 -4.86 -5.78
CA SER A 300 23.54 -3.75 -5.33
C SER A 300 25.03 -4.01 -5.56
N SER A 301 25.43 -5.26 -5.72
CA SER A 301 26.81 -5.67 -6.00
C SER A 301 27.10 -5.82 -7.48
N LEU A 302 26.12 -5.64 -8.37
CA LEU A 302 26.30 -5.73 -9.81
C LEU A 302 26.91 -4.44 -10.36
N THR A 303 27.98 -4.55 -11.14
CA THR A 303 28.60 -3.47 -11.89
C THR A 303 28.15 -3.52 -13.36
N SER A 304 28.09 -2.34 -14.00
CA SER A 304 27.82 -2.25 -15.44
C SER A 304 29.11 -2.55 -16.21
N GLU A 305 29.08 -3.62 -16.99
CA GLU A 305 30.22 -4.10 -17.79
C GLU A 305 30.16 -3.54 -19.22
N THR A 306 28.97 -3.55 -19.83
CA THR A 306 28.82 -3.27 -21.27
C THR A 306 28.39 -1.83 -21.57
N TRP A 307 27.50 -1.26 -20.76
CA TRP A 307 26.95 0.08 -20.99
C TRP A 307 27.73 1.18 -20.26
N HIS A 308 28.66 0.81 -19.39
CA HIS A 308 29.51 1.71 -18.61
C HIS A 308 28.72 2.80 -17.86
N LEU A 309 27.57 2.42 -17.30
CA LEU A 309 26.62 3.35 -16.67
C LEU A 309 27.01 3.79 -15.25
N GLY A 310 27.99 3.15 -14.62
CA GLY A 310 28.40 3.44 -13.24
C GLY A 310 27.20 3.46 -12.29
N ASP A 311 27.05 4.53 -11.51
CA ASP A 311 25.97 4.71 -10.53
C ASP A 311 24.56 4.75 -11.15
N TRP A 312 24.45 5.06 -12.45
CA TRP A 312 23.17 5.06 -13.16
C TRP A 312 22.62 3.65 -13.40
N PHE A 313 23.47 2.63 -13.32
CA PHE A 313 23.04 1.25 -13.51
C PHE A 313 22.08 0.81 -12.41
N ALA A 314 22.37 1.13 -11.15
CA ALA A 314 21.47 0.82 -10.03
C ALA A 314 20.10 1.53 -10.19
N LEU A 315 20.10 2.79 -10.62
CA LEU A 315 18.87 3.54 -10.91
C LEU A 315 18.05 2.91 -12.05
N LEU A 316 18.73 2.46 -13.11
CA LEU A 316 18.10 1.74 -14.21
C LEU A 316 17.49 0.42 -13.74
N LEU A 317 18.19 -0.37 -12.92
CA LEU A 317 17.64 -1.61 -12.36
C LEU A 317 16.42 -1.34 -11.47
N ILE A 318 16.45 -0.27 -10.65
CA ILE A 318 15.28 0.16 -9.87
C ILE A 318 14.10 0.48 -10.80
N ALA A 319 14.34 1.19 -11.89
CA ALA A 319 13.30 1.52 -12.86
C ALA A 319 12.70 0.26 -13.51
N ILE A 320 13.55 -0.65 -13.99
CA ILE A 320 13.15 -1.90 -14.64
C ILE A 320 12.35 -2.77 -13.67
N PHE A 321 12.80 -2.89 -12.41
CA PHE A 321 12.07 -3.62 -11.38
C PHE A 321 10.66 -3.07 -11.19
N ASN A 322 10.53 -1.75 -10.97
CA ASN A 322 9.23 -1.12 -10.71
C ASN A 322 8.27 -1.24 -11.90
N VAL A 323 8.77 -1.21 -13.14
CA VAL A 323 7.95 -1.42 -14.34
C VAL A 323 7.45 -2.88 -14.38
N GLY A 324 8.35 -3.84 -14.18
CA GLY A 324 7.99 -5.26 -14.12
C GLY A 324 6.99 -5.55 -13.00
N ASP A 325 7.22 -4.99 -11.81
CA ASP A 325 6.35 -5.11 -10.64
C ASP A 325 4.95 -4.54 -10.88
N LEU A 326 4.85 -3.35 -11.48
CA LEU A 326 3.55 -2.77 -11.85
C LEU A 326 2.80 -3.66 -12.87
N ILE A 327 3.49 -4.17 -13.90
CA ILE A 327 2.89 -5.11 -14.86
C ILE A 327 2.40 -6.35 -14.11
N GLY A 328 3.24 -6.95 -13.27
CA GLY A 328 2.92 -8.12 -12.46
C GLY A 328 1.68 -7.91 -11.59
N LYS A 329 1.59 -6.77 -10.89
CA LYS A 329 0.43 -6.44 -10.04
C LYS A 329 -0.86 -6.16 -10.82
N THR A 330 -0.75 -5.71 -12.07
CA THR A 330 -1.91 -5.37 -12.90
C THR A 330 -2.49 -6.61 -13.61
N LEU A 331 -1.67 -7.60 -13.97
CA LEU A 331 -2.15 -8.80 -14.68
C LEU A 331 -3.32 -9.56 -14.00
N PRO A 332 -3.35 -9.74 -12.66
CA PRO A 332 -4.44 -10.42 -11.97
C PRO A 332 -5.80 -9.71 -12.09
N THR A 333 -5.83 -8.38 -12.30
CA THR A 333 -7.08 -7.62 -12.48
C THR A 333 -7.77 -7.93 -13.80
N TYR A 334 -6.99 -8.29 -14.82
CA TYR A 334 -7.52 -8.70 -16.13
C TYR A 334 -7.87 -10.18 -16.16
N LYS A 335 -6.97 -11.03 -15.65
CA LYS A 335 -7.16 -12.49 -15.65
C LYS A 335 -6.35 -13.14 -14.53
N MET A 336 -7.05 -13.58 -13.48
CA MET A 336 -6.47 -14.40 -12.42
C MET A 336 -6.24 -15.83 -12.92
N VAL A 337 -4.98 -16.22 -13.13
CA VAL A 337 -4.60 -17.60 -13.53
C VAL A 337 -4.26 -18.46 -12.31
N LEU A 338 -3.80 -17.85 -11.22
CA LEU A 338 -3.43 -18.58 -10.01
C LEU A 338 -4.66 -18.86 -9.15
N LYS A 339 -4.67 -20.03 -8.53
CA LYS A 339 -5.67 -20.43 -7.55
C LYS A 339 -5.03 -20.51 -6.17
N ALA A 340 -5.85 -20.42 -5.12
CA ALA A 340 -5.40 -20.57 -3.72
C ALA A 340 -4.58 -21.86 -3.49
N GLU A 341 -4.97 -22.95 -4.17
CA GLU A 341 -4.24 -24.21 -4.12
C GLU A 341 -2.82 -24.14 -4.73
N ASN A 342 -2.60 -23.33 -5.75
CA ASN A 342 -1.39 -23.37 -6.60
C ASN A 342 -0.48 -22.13 -6.47
N VAL A 343 -0.92 -21.06 -5.81
CA VAL A 343 -0.19 -19.78 -5.71
C VAL A 343 1.22 -19.90 -5.12
N HIS A 344 1.45 -20.89 -4.25
CA HIS A 344 2.76 -21.18 -3.64
C HIS A 344 3.80 -21.74 -4.64
N LYS A 345 3.38 -22.43 -5.70
CA LYS A 345 4.29 -23.06 -6.68
C LYS A 345 5.17 -22.04 -7.41
N PRO A 346 4.64 -20.96 -8.02
CA PRO A 346 5.48 -19.94 -8.62
C PRO A 346 6.32 -19.18 -7.58
N ALA A 347 5.84 -18.99 -6.35
CA ALA A 347 6.66 -18.38 -5.28
C ALA A 347 7.91 -19.21 -4.97
N ILE A 348 7.79 -20.54 -4.91
CA ILE A 348 8.94 -21.44 -4.74
C ILE A 348 9.85 -21.38 -5.96
N ALA A 349 9.28 -21.33 -7.17
CA ALA A 349 10.07 -21.21 -8.40
C ALA A 349 10.88 -19.90 -8.46
N MET A 350 10.43 -18.82 -7.79
CA MET A 350 11.21 -17.58 -7.68
C MET A 350 12.57 -17.80 -7.00
N THR A 351 12.74 -18.84 -6.18
CA THR A 351 14.05 -19.16 -5.59
C THR A 351 15.13 -19.41 -6.65
N LEU A 352 14.76 -19.75 -7.89
CA LEU A 352 15.68 -19.87 -9.04
C LEU A 352 16.30 -18.54 -9.46
N PHE A 353 15.74 -17.39 -9.07
CA PHE A 353 16.38 -16.09 -9.29
C PHE A 353 17.68 -15.94 -8.47
N LEU A 354 17.75 -16.51 -7.27
CA LEU A 354 18.95 -16.43 -6.42
C LEU A 354 20.21 -16.99 -7.11
N PRO A 355 20.25 -18.26 -7.56
CA PRO A 355 21.40 -18.78 -8.27
C PRO A 355 21.64 -18.07 -9.60
N ALA A 356 20.60 -17.54 -10.27
CA ALA A 356 20.78 -16.76 -11.49
C ALA A 356 21.51 -15.42 -11.24
N PHE A 357 21.11 -14.68 -10.20
CA PHE A 357 21.80 -13.45 -9.81
C PHE A 357 23.21 -13.72 -9.28
N LEU A 358 23.40 -14.81 -8.52
CA LEU A 358 24.74 -15.24 -8.11
C LEU A 358 25.62 -15.58 -9.32
N ALA A 359 25.09 -16.25 -10.34
CA ALA A 359 25.83 -16.53 -11.57
C ALA A 359 26.25 -15.23 -12.28
N CYS A 360 25.39 -14.21 -12.32
CA CYS A 360 25.75 -12.89 -12.87
C CYS A 360 26.83 -12.16 -12.06
N LEU A 361 27.00 -12.47 -10.77
CA LEU A 361 28.07 -11.90 -9.94
C LEU A 361 29.42 -12.60 -10.17
N PHE A 362 29.41 -13.91 -10.44
CA PHE A 362 30.64 -14.69 -10.60
C PHE A 362 31.10 -14.82 -12.06
N VAL A 363 30.18 -14.69 -13.01
CA VAL A 363 30.45 -14.80 -14.45
C VAL A 363 30.11 -13.46 -15.11
N PRO A 364 31.08 -12.80 -15.78
CA PRO A 364 30.81 -11.59 -16.52
C PRO A 364 29.67 -11.82 -17.53
N ALA A 365 28.59 -11.07 -17.38
CA ALA A 365 27.43 -11.13 -18.23
C ALA A 365 27.16 -9.73 -18.81
N PRO A 366 26.66 -9.63 -20.06
CA PRO A 366 26.28 -8.34 -20.59
C PRO A 366 25.13 -7.74 -19.79
N ASP A 367 25.11 -6.41 -19.62
CA ASP A 367 24.18 -5.68 -18.74
C ASP A 367 22.69 -5.97 -19.01
N SER A 368 22.37 -6.45 -20.22
CA SER A 368 21.03 -6.90 -20.61
C SER A 368 20.55 -8.12 -19.81
N VAL A 369 21.44 -9.02 -19.39
CA VAL A 369 21.11 -10.23 -18.63
C VAL A 369 20.59 -9.89 -17.23
N PRO A 370 21.35 -9.19 -16.36
CA PRO A 370 20.83 -8.79 -15.05
C PRO A 370 19.62 -7.86 -15.17
N SER A 371 19.56 -7.00 -16.19
CA SER A 371 18.39 -6.17 -16.47
C SER A 371 17.12 -7.00 -16.76
N LEU A 372 17.22 -8.02 -17.60
CA LEU A 372 16.09 -8.94 -17.88
C LEU A 372 15.71 -9.77 -16.65
N LEU A 373 16.69 -10.25 -15.88
CA LEU A 373 16.43 -10.96 -14.63
C LEU A 373 15.67 -10.09 -13.64
N VAL A 374 16.05 -8.83 -13.48
CA VAL A 374 15.34 -7.86 -12.62
C VAL A 374 13.93 -7.58 -13.13
N PHE A 375 13.74 -7.45 -14.45
CA PHE A 375 12.42 -7.27 -15.04
C PHE A 375 11.47 -8.44 -14.73
N PHE A 376 11.93 -9.67 -14.97
CA PHE A 376 11.14 -10.88 -14.70
C PHE A 376 10.95 -11.12 -13.20
N LEU A 377 11.94 -10.78 -12.36
CA LEU A 377 11.79 -10.79 -10.91
C LEU A 377 10.67 -9.84 -10.48
N GLY A 378 10.63 -8.63 -11.04
CA GLY A 378 9.55 -7.65 -10.81
C GLY A 378 8.18 -8.23 -11.17
N ILE A 379 8.02 -8.76 -12.39
CA ILE A 379 6.76 -9.37 -12.84
C ILE A 379 6.35 -10.52 -11.90
N ALA A 380 7.26 -11.46 -11.61
CA ALA A 380 6.96 -12.60 -10.78
C ALA A 380 6.56 -12.18 -9.36
N THR A 381 7.29 -11.23 -8.78
CA THR A 381 7.01 -10.70 -7.43
C THR A 381 5.65 -10.01 -7.41
N GLY A 382 5.40 -9.07 -8.32
CA GLY A 382 4.15 -8.34 -8.39
C GLY A 382 2.95 -9.25 -8.62
N TYR A 383 3.05 -10.21 -9.53
CA TYR A 383 1.96 -11.14 -9.85
C TYR A 383 1.65 -12.11 -8.71
N VAL A 384 2.67 -12.77 -8.15
CA VAL A 384 2.49 -13.78 -7.10
C VAL A 384 2.00 -13.15 -5.80
N THR A 385 2.55 -12.00 -5.42
CA THR A 385 2.16 -11.31 -4.18
C THR A 385 0.75 -10.71 -4.30
N CYS A 386 0.43 -10.06 -5.42
CA CYS A 386 -0.91 -9.53 -5.67
C CYS A 386 -1.96 -10.65 -5.67
N ALA A 387 -1.69 -11.76 -6.37
CA ALA A 387 -2.58 -12.91 -6.40
C ALA A 387 -2.78 -13.52 -5.00
N ALA A 388 -1.71 -13.69 -4.21
CA ALA A 388 -1.83 -14.20 -2.85
C ALA A 388 -2.65 -13.27 -1.94
N MET A 389 -2.49 -11.96 -2.08
CA MET A 389 -3.26 -10.96 -1.32
C MET A 389 -4.73 -10.91 -1.72
N MET A 390 -5.05 -11.11 -3.01
CA MET A 390 -6.44 -11.23 -3.48
C MET A 390 -7.12 -12.50 -2.98
N LEU A 391 -6.43 -13.65 -3.09
CA LEU A 391 -6.97 -14.97 -2.75
C LEU A 391 -7.05 -15.25 -1.24
N GLY A 392 -6.36 -14.46 -0.41
CA GLY A 392 -6.32 -14.64 1.04
C GLY A 392 -7.69 -14.47 1.68
N PRO A 393 -8.34 -13.30 1.56
CA PRO A 393 -9.68 -13.06 2.11
C PRO A 393 -10.76 -14.03 1.59
N GLU A 394 -10.63 -14.53 0.35
CA GLU A 394 -11.56 -15.52 -0.22
C GLU A 394 -11.52 -16.89 0.48
N GLN A 395 -10.54 -17.15 1.35
CA GLN A 395 -10.46 -18.41 2.10
C GLN A 395 -11.33 -18.43 3.35
N VAL A 396 -11.95 -17.31 3.70
CA VAL A 396 -12.77 -17.19 4.91
C VAL A 396 -14.18 -16.68 4.54
N PRO A 397 -15.21 -17.05 5.31
CA PRO A 397 -16.54 -16.50 5.14
C PRO A 397 -16.53 -14.97 5.30
N PRO A 398 -17.48 -14.26 4.65
CA PRO A 398 -17.62 -12.81 4.75
C PRO A 398 -18.00 -12.32 6.14
#